data_AF-A0A0K0MJ33-F1
#
_entry.id   AF-A0A0K0MJ33-F1
#
_cell.length_a   1.000
_cell.length_b   1.000
_cell.length_c   1.000
_cell.angle_alpha   90.00
_cell.angle_beta   90.00
_cell.angle_gamma   90.00
#
_symmetry.space_group_name_H-M   'P 1'
#
loop_
_entity.id
_entity.type
_entity.pdbx_description
1 polymer ?
#
loop_
_entity_poly.entity_id
_entity_poly.type
_entity_poly.pdbx_seq_one_letter_code
_entity_poly.pdbx_strand_id
1 'polypeptide(L)'
;MDENTFTENFNNQGWPSKTFLCYMVERLDGDAEIPLDEYKGFVRNKKLTTFLEENRHISLHIFASRIYTVDDSGSRQSGLCALQAAGARITIMTSKDFERCWVTFVDHKEKPFQPWEGLEVKSQELCDELQAILRDQ
;
A
#
# COMPACT_ATOMS: atom_id res chain seq x y z
N MET A 1 -6.29 -10.65 -10.59
CA MET A 1 -5.20 -11.53 -10.10
C MET A 1 -5.84 -12.81 -9.59
N ASP A 2 -5.20 -13.98 -9.69
CA ASP A 2 -5.77 -15.20 -9.09
C ASP A 2 -5.62 -15.22 -7.55
N GLU A 3 -6.44 -16.05 -6.90
CA GLU A 3 -6.51 -16.19 -5.44
C GLU A 3 -5.14 -16.50 -4.79
N ASN A 4 -4.34 -17.37 -5.42
CA ASN A 4 -3.04 -17.80 -4.88
C ASN A 4 -2.03 -16.66 -4.98
N THR A 5 -1.94 -16.01 -6.14
CA THR A 5 -1.03 -14.86 -6.30
C THR A 5 -1.36 -13.76 -5.30
N PHE A 6 -2.65 -13.49 -5.02
CA PHE A 6 -3.00 -12.51 -3.98
C PHE A 6 -2.51 -12.95 -2.61
N THR A 7 -2.85 -14.17 -2.21
CA THR A 7 -2.53 -14.69 -0.87
C THR A 7 -1.02 -14.75 -0.64
N GLU A 8 -0.24 -15.28 -1.58
CA GLU A 8 1.22 -15.38 -1.46
C GLU A 8 1.90 -14.01 -1.35
N ASN A 9 1.41 -13.01 -2.08
CA ASN A 9 2.09 -11.72 -2.18
C ASN A 9 1.58 -10.69 -1.18
N PHE A 10 0.34 -10.79 -0.70
CA PHE A 10 -0.25 -9.85 0.25
C PHE A 10 -0.27 -10.36 1.70
N ASN A 11 0.01 -11.65 1.94
CA ASN A 11 0.11 -12.18 3.31
C ASN A 11 1.17 -11.43 4.14
N ASN A 12 0.75 -10.83 5.26
CA ASN A 12 1.58 -9.94 6.07
C ASN A 12 2.58 -10.65 7.03
N GLN A 13 2.61 -11.98 7.03
CA GLN A 13 3.45 -12.80 7.93
C GLN A 13 4.69 -13.41 7.23
N GLY A 14 4.77 -13.32 5.90
CA GLY A 14 5.87 -13.89 5.12
C GLY A 14 6.68 -12.87 4.32
N TRP A 15 7.82 -13.30 3.79
CA TRP A 15 8.65 -12.53 2.85
C TRP A 15 8.46 -13.10 1.44
N PRO A 16 7.59 -12.50 0.61
CA PRO A 16 7.42 -12.99 -0.75
C PRO A 16 8.67 -12.69 -1.58
N SER A 17 8.89 -13.52 -2.59
CA SER A 17 9.98 -13.35 -3.57
C SER A 17 9.77 -12.15 -4.52
N LYS A 18 8.57 -11.55 -4.49
CA LYS A 18 8.15 -10.47 -5.40
C LYS A 18 7.37 -9.40 -4.66
N THR A 19 7.55 -8.16 -5.09
CA THR A 19 6.74 -7.02 -4.64
C THR A 19 5.60 -6.78 -5.62
N PHE A 20 4.37 -6.81 -5.13
CA PHE A 20 3.17 -6.47 -5.90
C PHE A 20 2.59 -5.14 -5.42
N LEU A 21 2.08 -4.35 -6.36
CA LEU A 21 1.40 -3.08 -6.09
C LEU A 21 0.02 -3.11 -6.73
N CYS A 22 -1.02 -3.00 -5.91
CA CYS A 22 -2.38 -2.67 -6.35
C CYS A 22 -2.60 -1.18 -6.13
N TYR A 23 -3.18 -0.48 -7.11
CA TYR A 23 -3.49 0.93 -7.02
C TYR A 23 -4.92 1.21 -7.49
N MET A 24 -5.55 2.21 -6.88
CA MET A 24 -6.85 2.76 -7.26
C MET A 24 -6.69 4.26 -7.41
N VAL A 25 -7.32 4.85 -8.43
CA VAL A 25 -7.32 6.30 -8.68
C VAL A 25 -8.73 6.82 -8.49
N GLU A 26 -8.90 7.70 -7.52
CA GLU A 26 -10.17 8.39 -7.21
C GLU A 26 -10.05 9.86 -7.63
N ARG A 27 -11.03 10.39 -8.37
CA ARG A 27 -11.13 11.83 -8.68
C ARG A 27 -12.02 12.50 -7.66
N LEU A 28 -11.52 13.56 -7.03
CA LEU A 28 -12.28 14.45 -6.16
C LEU A 28 -13.03 15.50 -7.01
N ASP A 29 -13.84 15.06 -7.97
CA ASP A 29 -14.80 15.96 -8.63
C ASP A 29 -16.15 15.78 -7.95
N GLY A 30 -16.80 16.90 -7.61
CA GLY A 30 -18.01 16.96 -6.78
C GLY A 30 -19.02 15.84 -7.05
N ASP A 31 -19.35 15.13 -5.97
CA ASP A 31 -20.47 14.21 -5.78
C ASP A 31 -20.58 12.95 -6.67
N ALA A 32 -19.55 12.59 -7.45
CA ALA A 32 -19.52 11.31 -8.15
C ALA A 32 -18.18 10.60 -8.04
N GLU A 33 -18.12 9.57 -7.18
CA GLU A 33 -17.04 8.57 -7.18
C GLU A 33 -17.10 7.77 -8.49
N ILE A 34 -16.37 8.22 -9.51
CA ILE A 34 -16.22 7.49 -10.77
C ILE A 34 -14.87 6.76 -10.73
N PRO A 35 -14.84 5.41 -10.68
CA PRO A 35 -13.60 4.64 -10.83
C PRO A 35 -13.01 4.86 -12.22
N LEU A 36 -11.78 5.33 -12.27
CA LEU A 36 -11.11 5.70 -13.52
C LEU A 36 -10.28 4.55 -14.07
N ASP A 37 -10.94 3.56 -14.65
CA ASP A 37 -10.26 2.47 -15.36
C ASP A 37 -9.47 2.93 -16.61
N GLU A 38 -9.66 4.19 -17.05
CA GLU A 38 -9.08 4.76 -18.28
C GLU A 38 -7.68 5.41 -18.14
N TYR A 39 -7.19 5.73 -16.93
CA TYR A 39 -5.87 6.38 -16.78
C TYR A 39 -4.71 5.40 -16.59
N LYS A 40 -4.59 4.42 -17.49
CA LYS A 40 -3.42 3.52 -17.56
C LYS A 40 -2.31 4.17 -18.39
N GLY A 41 -1.56 5.07 -17.76
CA GLY A 41 -0.35 5.69 -18.34
C GLY A 41 0.95 4.98 -17.92
N PHE A 42 2.05 5.27 -18.62
CA PHE A 42 3.37 4.76 -18.27
C PHE A 42 4.03 5.63 -17.19
N VAL A 43 4.17 5.09 -15.99
CA VAL A 43 4.96 5.72 -14.92
C VAL A 43 6.43 5.35 -15.17
N ARG A 44 7.26 6.34 -15.53
CA ARG A 44 8.73 6.17 -15.50
C ARG A 44 9.16 5.94 -14.05
N ASN A 45 10.21 5.15 -13.84
CA ASN A 45 10.80 4.91 -12.51
C ASN A 45 11.34 6.22 -11.94
N LYS A 46 10.45 6.98 -11.29
CA LYS A 46 10.70 8.26 -10.63
C LYS A 46 10.44 8.03 -9.15
N LYS A 47 11.29 8.59 -8.30
CA LYS A 47 11.08 8.56 -6.86
C LYS A 47 9.72 9.18 -6.56
N LEU A 48 8.89 8.45 -5.81
CA LEU A 48 7.53 8.88 -5.45
C LEU A 48 7.53 10.24 -4.74
N THR A 49 8.57 10.55 -3.97
CA THR A 49 8.75 11.87 -3.33
C THR A 49 8.78 13.00 -4.36
N THR A 50 9.61 12.90 -5.40
CA THR A 50 9.70 13.90 -6.48
C THR A 50 8.40 14.00 -7.27
N PHE A 51 7.69 12.89 -7.47
CA PHE A 51 6.39 12.90 -8.13
C PHE A 51 5.36 13.73 -7.36
N LEU A 52 5.30 13.59 -6.03
CA LEU A 52 4.38 14.35 -5.18
C LEU A 52 4.75 15.84 -5.11
N GLU A 53 6.05 16.16 -5.06
CA GLU A 53 6.53 17.54 -5.06
C GLU A 53 6.12 18.32 -6.33
N GLU A 54 6.20 17.66 -7.49
CA GLU A 54 5.83 18.24 -8.78
C GLU A 54 4.32 18.29 -9.01
N ASN A 55 3.55 17.38 -8.40
CA ASN A 55 2.12 17.24 -8.61
C ASN A 55 1.33 17.47 -7.33
N ARG A 56 1.38 18.70 -6.79
CA ARG A 56 0.73 19.07 -5.51
C ARG A 56 -0.80 18.91 -5.48
N HIS A 57 -1.43 18.67 -6.63
CA HIS A 57 -2.87 18.40 -6.75
C HIS A 57 -3.21 16.91 -6.56
N ILE A 58 -2.20 16.04 -6.43
CA ILE A 58 -2.38 14.61 -6.19
C ILE A 58 -2.17 14.33 -4.71
N SER A 59 -3.15 13.64 -4.10
CA SER A 59 -2.96 13.01 -2.80
C SER A 59 -2.62 11.54 -3.00
N LEU A 60 -1.57 11.06 -2.35
CA LEU A 60 -1.19 9.65 -2.36
C LEU A 60 -1.44 9.04 -0.99
N HIS A 61 -2.28 8.00 -0.96
CA HIS A 61 -2.47 7.16 0.22
C HIS A 61 -2.01 5.74 -0.10
N ILE A 62 -0.94 5.31 0.55
CA ILE A 62 -0.34 3.99 0.42
C ILE A 62 -0.88 3.11 1.54
N PHE A 63 -1.54 2.02 1.15
CA PHE A 63 -1.91 0.93 2.04
C PHE A 63 -0.91 -0.21 1.82
N ALA A 64 -0.13 -0.52 2.84
CA ALA A 64 0.93 -1.53 2.77
C ALA A 64 0.55 -2.77 3.59
N SER A 65 0.72 -3.96 3.02
CA SER A 65 0.54 -5.20 3.78
C SER A 65 1.71 -5.50 4.72
N ARG A 66 2.91 -5.02 4.39
CA ARG A 66 4.16 -5.23 5.13
C ARG A 66 5.05 -4.00 5.05
N ILE A 67 5.98 -3.89 5.99
CA ILE A 67 7.07 -2.92 5.95
C ILE A 67 8.30 -3.63 5.38
N TYR A 68 8.96 -2.99 4.41
CA TYR A 68 10.23 -3.47 3.88
C TYR A 68 11.36 -2.59 4.39
N THR A 69 12.15 -3.12 5.31
CA THR A 69 13.39 -2.51 5.78
C THR A 69 14.55 -3.10 4.98
N VAL A 70 15.31 -2.22 4.31
CA VAL A 70 16.60 -2.61 3.75
C VAL A 70 17.62 -2.33 4.83
N ASP A 71 18.31 -3.37 5.30
CA ASP A 71 19.54 -3.23 6.08
C ASP A 71 20.62 -2.67 5.15
N ASP A 72 20.66 -1.34 4.95
CA ASP A 72 21.79 -0.71 4.29
C ASP A 72 22.20 0.63 4.92
N SER A 73 23.36 0.58 5.55
CA SER A 73 24.33 1.64 5.81
C SER A 73 23.81 3.08 6.09
N GLY A 74 23.43 3.35 7.34
CA GLY A 74 23.81 4.62 8.00
C GLY A 74 23.11 5.93 7.57
N SER A 75 22.06 5.90 6.75
CA SER A 75 21.24 7.11 6.53
C SER A 75 20.13 7.21 7.59
N ARG A 76 20.06 8.34 8.31
CA ARG A 76 19.13 8.57 9.43
C ARG A 76 17.65 8.62 9.04
N GLN A 77 17.31 8.65 7.75
CA GLN A 77 15.93 8.90 7.32
C GLN A 77 15.48 7.78 6.37
N SER A 78 14.55 6.95 6.85
CA SER A 78 13.97 5.89 6.04
C SER A 78 13.24 6.49 4.83
N GLY A 79 13.16 5.74 3.72
CA GLY A 79 12.38 6.16 2.54
C GLY A 79 10.90 6.44 2.87
N LEU A 80 10.36 5.82 3.92
CA LEU A 80 9.01 6.06 4.42
C LEU A 80 8.86 7.46 5.03
N CYS A 81 9.85 7.92 5.82
CA CYS A 81 9.84 9.27 6.37
C CYS A 81 9.89 10.33 5.26
N ALA A 82 10.72 10.11 4.23
CA ALA A 82 10.80 11.02 3.08
C ALA A 82 9.46 11.08 2.31
N LEU A 83 8.75 9.95 2.17
CA LEU A 83 7.42 9.92 1.56
C LEU A 83 6.38 10.66 2.38
N GLN A 84 6.38 10.48 3.71
CA GLN A 84 5.48 11.20 4.59
C GLN A 84 5.74 12.71 4.54
N ALA A 85 7.02 13.13 4.55
CA ALA A 85 7.40 14.53 4.43
C ALA A 85 6.96 15.15 3.08
N ALA A 86 6.94 14.35 2.00
CA ALA A 86 6.42 14.76 0.70
C ALA A 86 4.87 14.82 0.62
N GLY A 87 4.16 14.51 1.72
CA GLY A 87 2.70 14.58 1.82
C GLY A 87 1.97 13.27 1.54
N ALA A 88 2.67 12.14 1.38
CA ALA A 88 2.02 10.84 1.27
C ALA A 88 1.45 10.39 2.62
N ARG A 89 0.25 9.80 2.60
CA ARG A 89 -0.28 9.04 3.74
C ARG A 89 0.13 7.59 3.59
N ILE A 90 0.64 7.00 4.66
CA ILE A 90 1.06 5.59 4.67
C ILE A 90 0.32 4.90 5.81
N THR A 91 -0.28 3.75 5.55
CA THR A 91 -1.07 2.99 6.53
C THR A 91 -0.87 1.50 6.31
N ILE A 92 -0.85 0.73 7.40
CA ILE A 92 -0.84 -0.73 7.31
C ILE A 92 -2.25 -1.23 7.03
N MET A 93 -2.37 -2.15 6.07
CA MET A 93 -3.64 -2.76 5.71
C MET A 93 -4.26 -3.49 6.89
N THR A 94 -5.54 -3.23 7.14
CA THR A 94 -6.38 -3.98 8.06
C THR A 94 -7.07 -5.13 7.32
N SER A 95 -7.74 -6.00 8.07
CA SER A 95 -8.60 -7.07 7.51
C SER A 95 -9.61 -6.53 6.47
N LYS A 96 -10.19 -5.34 6.73
CA LYS A 96 -11.12 -4.67 5.81
C LYS A 96 -10.45 -4.21 4.52
N ASP A 97 -9.21 -3.75 4.61
CA ASP A 97 -8.45 -3.33 3.42
C ASP A 97 -8.10 -4.54 2.55
N PHE A 98 -7.72 -5.68 3.16
CA PHE A 98 -7.52 -6.92 2.43
C PHE A 98 -8.80 -7.43 1.77
N GLU A 99 -9.93 -7.37 2.48
CA GLU A 99 -11.25 -7.70 1.90
C GLU A 99 -11.61 -6.79 0.72
N ARG A 100 -11.38 -5.48 0.84
CA ARG A 100 -11.58 -4.53 -0.27
C ARG A 100 -10.69 -4.89 -1.46
N CYS A 101 -9.41 -5.19 -1.22
CA CYS A 101 -8.50 -5.63 -2.28
C CYS A 101 -8.92 -6.96 -2.91
N TRP A 102 -9.43 -7.90 -2.11
CA TRP A 102 -9.93 -9.19 -2.57
C TRP A 102 -11.09 -9.00 -3.56
N VAL A 103 -12.12 -8.27 -3.16
CA VAL A 103 -13.32 -8.03 -4.00
C VAL A 103 -12.99 -7.20 -5.25
N THR A 104 -11.99 -6.32 -5.18
CA THR A 104 -11.66 -5.42 -6.30
C THR A 104 -10.70 -6.05 -7.31
N PHE A 105 -9.67 -6.77 -6.85
CA PHE A 105 -8.52 -7.13 -7.68
C PHE A 105 -8.33 -8.63 -7.89
N VAL A 106 -9.06 -9.48 -7.15
CA VAL A 106 -8.92 -10.94 -7.22
C VAL A 106 -10.04 -11.54 -8.04
N ASP A 107 -9.71 -12.49 -8.92
CA ASP A 107 -10.70 -13.37 -9.55
C ASP A 107 -11.14 -14.41 -8.51
N HIS A 108 -11.99 -13.97 -7.60
CA HIS A 108 -12.39 -14.74 -6.43
C HIS A 108 -13.59 -15.67 -6.67
N LYS A 109 -14.18 -15.67 -7.88
CA LYS A 109 -15.29 -16.54 -8.26
C LYS A 109 -16.42 -16.58 -7.22
N GLU A 110 -16.83 -15.39 -6.75
CA GLU A 110 -17.85 -15.17 -5.72
C GLU A 110 -17.49 -15.70 -4.31
N LYS A 111 -16.28 -16.24 -4.11
CA LYS A 111 -15.81 -16.63 -2.78
C LYS A 111 -15.50 -15.39 -1.93
N PRO A 112 -15.90 -15.38 -0.65
CA PRO A 112 -15.53 -14.32 0.26
C PRO A 112 -14.04 -14.38 0.59
N PHE A 113 -13.48 -13.23 0.98
CA PHE A 113 -12.13 -13.19 1.55
C PHE A 113 -12.10 -14.05 2.83
N GLN A 114 -11.02 -14.81 3.01
CA GLN A 114 -10.75 -15.57 4.22
C GLN A 114 -9.45 -15.04 4.84
N PRO A 115 -9.53 -14.30 5.96
CA PRO A 115 -8.33 -13.87 6.69
C PRO A 115 -7.47 -15.08 7.08
N TRP A 116 -6.15 -14.97 6.89
CA TRP A 116 -5.23 -15.97 7.43
C TRP A 116 -5.09 -15.81 8.94
N GLU A 117 -4.65 -16.88 9.60
CA GLU A 117 -4.48 -16.91 11.06
C GLU A 117 -3.54 -15.79 11.52
N GLY A 118 -3.98 -14.96 12.47
CA GLY A 118 -3.18 -13.88 13.04
C GLY A 118 -3.01 -12.63 12.17
N LEU A 119 -3.81 -12.46 11.10
CA LEU A 119 -3.78 -11.29 10.23
C LEU A 119 -3.89 -9.98 11.03
N GLU A 120 -4.87 -9.89 11.92
CA GLU A 120 -5.17 -8.67 12.69
C GLU A 120 -4.05 -8.33 13.67
N VAL A 121 -3.55 -9.34 14.40
CA VAL A 121 -2.44 -9.18 15.33
C VAL A 121 -1.21 -8.66 14.58
N LYS A 122 -0.89 -9.28 13.43
CA LYS A 122 0.27 -8.88 12.65
C LYS A 122 0.13 -7.47 12.05
N SER A 123 -1.08 -7.11 11.63
CA SER A 123 -1.37 -5.76 11.12
C SER A 123 -1.18 -4.70 12.21
N GLN A 124 -1.56 -5.00 13.45
CA GLN A 124 -1.35 -4.11 14.57
C GLN A 124 0.14 -3.94 14.90
N GLU A 125 0.90 -5.03 14.96
CA GLU A 125 2.36 -4.97 15.18
C GLU A 125 3.06 -4.10 14.12
N LEU A 126 2.75 -4.32 12.84
CA LEU A 126 3.29 -3.53 11.75
C LEU A 126 2.84 -2.06 11.82
N CYS A 127 1.62 -1.79 12.30
CA CYS A 127 1.14 -0.43 12.48
C CYS A 127 1.96 0.31 13.55
N ASP A 128 2.23 -0.36 14.67
CA ASP A 128 3.06 0.19 15.76
C ASP A 128 4.51 0.42 15.28
N GLU A 129 5.06 -0.51 14.51
CA GLU A 129 6.38 -0.39 13.87
C GLU A 129 6.43 0.80 12.90
N LEU A 130 5.43 0.95 12.02
CA LEU A 130 5.33 2.09 11.11
C LEU A 130 5.29 3.41 11.89
N GLN A 131 4.51 3.46 12.97
CA GLN A 131 4.45 4.66 13.81
C GLN A 131 5.78 4.98 14.47
N ALA A 132 6.54 3.98 14.93
CA ALA A 132 7.87 4.20 15.47
C ALA A 132 8.81 4.80 14.41
N ILE A 133 8.84 4.21 13.20
CA ILE A 133 9.66 4.70 12.09
C ILE A 133 9.32 6.15 11.73
N LEU A 134 8.03 6.48 11.69
CA LEU A 134 7.57 7.82 11.29
C LEU A 134 7.70 8.87 12.40
N ARG A 135 7.89 8.48 13.67
CA ARG A 135 8.09 9.38 14.82
C ARG A 135 9.54 9.82 15.00
N ASP A 136 10.52 9.02 14.57
CA ASP A 136 11.97 9.29 14.72
C ASP A 136 12.50 10.35 13.73
N GLN A 137 11.71 11.40 13.42
CA GLN A 137 12.10 12.51 12.53
C GLN A 137 13.02 13.52 13.22
#